data_AF-A0A9E4C2S1-F1
#
_entry.id   AF-A0A9E4C2S1-F1
#
_cell.length_a   1.000
_cell.length_b   1.000
_cell.length_c   1.000
_cell.angle_alpha   90.00
_cell.angle_beta   90.00
_cell.angle_gamma   90.00
#
_symmetry.space_group_name_H-M   'P 1'
#
loop_
_entity.id
_entity.type
_entity.pdbx_description
1 polymer ?
#
loop_
_entity_poly.entity_id
_entity_poly.type
_entity_poly.pdbx_seq_one_letter_code
_entity_poly.pdbx_strand_id
1 'polypeptide(L)' 'MTAHISDDQWAQFEQDGYVRLGKTMDDDELAGLQQRIDDIMLGNVKVHDQMYMQLDSESGDYSEKRITTRGTRFHR' A
#
# COMPACT_ATOMS: atom_id res chain seq x y z
N MET A 1 -8.45 16.25 -3.12
CA MET A 1 -9.62 16.20 -4.05
C MET A 1 -10.58 15.11 -3.58
N THR A 2 -11.91 15.27 -3.70
CA THR A 2 -12.88 14.18 -3.45
C THR A 2 -13.33 13.55 -4.77
N ALA A 3 -12.73 12.41 -5.13
CA ALA A 3 -13.18 11.63 -6.26
C ALA A 3 -14.46 10.86 -5.88
N HIS A 4 -15.54 11.07 -6.63
CA HIS A 4 -16.79 10.33 -6.48
C HIS A 4 -16.90 9.30 -7.60
N ILE A 5 -17.18 8.05 -7.23
CA ILE A 5 -17.41 6.94 -8.18
C ILE A 5 -18.81 7.11 -8.77
N SER A 6 -18.93 7.11 -10.09
CA SER A 6 -20.24 7.20 -10.76
C SER A 6 -21.00 5.88 -10.74
N ASP A 7 -22.32 5.93 -10.96
CA ASP A 7 -23.16 4.73 -11.06
C ASP A 7 -22.69 3.78 -12.18
N ASP A 8 -22.24 4.33 -13.32
CA ASP A 8 -21.67 3.53 -14.42
C ASP A 8 -20.36 2.84 -14.01
N GLN A 9 -19.51 3.53 -13.25
CA GLN A 9 -18.27 2.94 -12.72
C GLN A 9 -18.56 1.85 -11.69
N TRP A 10 -19.61 2.02 -10.88
CA TRP A 10 -20.10 0.99 -9.98
C TRP A 10 -20.61 -0.23 -10.75
N ALA A 11 -21.45 -0.03 -11.77
CA ALA A 11 -21.95 -1.11 -12.60
C ALA A 11 -20.81 -1.89 -13.30
N GLN A 12 -19.78 -1.19 -13.78
CA GLN A 12 -18.60 -1.84 -14.34
C GLN A 12 -17.86 -2.67 -13.30
N PHE A 13 -17.66 -2.14 -12.09
CA PHE A 13 -17.00 -2.87 -11.02
C PHE A 13 -17.77 -4.15 -10.66
N GLU A 14 -19.10 -4.10 -10.59
CA GLU A 14 -19.93 -5.28 -10.33
C GLU A 14 -19.81 -6.33 -11.43
N GLN A 15 -19.68 -5.91 -12.69
CA GLN A 15 -19.55 -6.81 -13.84
C GLN A 15 -18.15 -7.41 -13.98
N ASP A 16 -17.11 -6.57 -13.87
CA ASP A 16 -15.74 -6.91 -14.23
C ASP A 16 -14.86 -7.25 -13.01
N GLY A 17 -15.32 -6.91 -11.80
CA GLY A 17 -14.54 -7.03 -10.55
C GLY A 17 -13.48 -5.95 -10.36
N TYR A 18 -13.37 -4.98 -11.29
CA TYR A 18 -12.47 -3.83 -11.20
C TYR A 18 -13.01 -2.64 -12.00
N VAL A 19 -12.55 -1.43 -11.68
CA VAL A 19 -12.84 -0.22 -12.46
C VAL A 19 -11.64 0.72 -12.44
N ARG A 20 -11.40 1.44 -13.54
CA ARG A 20 -10.31 2.42 -13.64
C ARG A 20 -10.81 3.80 -13.21
N LEU A 21 -10.25 4.33 -12.12
CA LEU A 21 -10.64 5.64 -11.57
C LEU A 21 -9.90 6.85 -12.18
N GLY A 22 -8.92 6.62 -13.05
CA GLY A 22 -8.09 7.69 -13.59
C GLY A 22 -7.10 8.23 -12.54
N LYS A 23 -6.79 9.54 -12.59
CA LYS A 23 -5.87 10.19 -11.66
C LYS A 23 -6.64 10.60 -10.39
N THR A 24 -6.34 9.95 -9.27
CA THR A 24 -7.05 10.13 -7.99
C THR A 24 -6.35 11.09 -7.03
N MET A 25 -5.09 11.43 -7.29
CA MET A 25 -4.26 12.35 -6.52
C MET A 25 -3.30 13.09 -7.47
N ASP A 26 -2.79 14.24 -7.05
CA ASP A 26 -1.76 14.94 -7.82
C ASP A 26 -0.36 14.31 -7.65
N ASP A 27 0.60 14.82 -8.42
CA ASP A 27 1.95 14.24 -8.47
C ASP A 27 2.73 14.51 -7.17
N ASP A 28 2.44 15.62 -6.49
CA ASP A 28 3.09 15.99 -5.23
C ASP A 28 2.54 15.13 -4.07
N GLU A 29 1.23 14.88 -4.05
CA GLU A 29 0.57 13.94 -3.14
C GLU A 29 1.14 12.52 -3.32
N LEU A 30 1.29 12.06 -4.56
CA LEU A 30 1.88 10.75 -4.85
C LEU A 30 3.34 10.67 -4.42
N ALA A 31 4.15 11.69 -4.72
CA ALA A 31 5.55 11.77 -4.30
C ALA A 31 5.69 11.75 -2.77
N GLY A 32 4.80 12.44 -2.05
CA GLY A 32 4.74 12.41 -0.59
C GLY A 32 4.47 11.01 -0.03
N LEU A 33 3.54 10.26 -0.64
CA LEU A 33 3.26 8.87 -0.25
C LEU A 33 4.44 7.93 -0.53
N GLN A 34 5.12 8.12 -1.68
CA GLN A 34 6.33 7.36 -2.03
C GLN A 34 7.45 7.58 -1.01
N GLN A 35 7.77 8.84 -0.71
CA GLN A 35 8.79 9.14 0.29
C GLN A 35 8.43 8.57 1.67
N ARG A 36 7.15 8.62 2.04
CA ARG A 36 6.69 8.09 3.32
C ARG A 36 6.85 6.58 3.42
N ILE A 37 6.56 5.82 2.34
CA ILE A 37 6.75 4.37 2.37
C ILE A 37 8.25 4.02 2.38
N ASP A 38 9.10 4.77 1.68
CA ASP A 38 10.55 4.60 1.73
C ASP A 38 11.08 4.80 3.16
N ASP A 39 10.65 5.86 3.83
CA ASP A 39 11.04 6.14 5.21
C ASP A 39 10.58 5.06 6.19
N ILE A 40 9.43 4.44 5.95
CA ILE A 40 8.94 3.31 6.75
C ILE A 40 9.80 2.06 6.49
N MET A 41 10.06 1.73 5.23
CA MET A 41 10.81 0.53 4.83
C MET A 41 12.29 0.61 5.27
N LEU A 42 12.89 1.80 5.24
CA LEU A 42 14.26 2.05 5.70
C LEU A 42 14.35 2.22 7.23
N GLY A 43 13.22 2.26 7.95
CA GLY A 43 13.20 2.47 9.39
C GLY A 43 13.56 3.89 9.83
N ASN A 44 13.50 4.87 8.92
CA ASN A 44 13.67 6.30 9.22
C ASN A 44 12.49 6.85 10.05
N VAL A 45 11.33 6.17 10.00
CA VAL A 45 10.12 6.53 10.73
C VAL A 45 9.66 5.37 11.61
N LYS A 46 9.33 5.67 12.87
CA LYS A 46 8.73 4.70 13.79
C LYS A 46 7.22 4.60 13.56
N VAL A 47 6.78 3.47 13.03
CA VAL A 47 5.37 3.09 12.93
C VAL A 47 5.03 2.14 14.07
N HIS A 48 4.72 2.76 15.21
CA HIS A 48 4.53 2.12 16.51
C HIS A 48 3.36 1.13 16.52
N ASP A 49 3.62 -0.16 16.21
CA ASP A 49 2.63 -1.27 16.21
C ASP A 49 1.37 -1.03 15.33
N GLN A 50 1.32 0.07 14.59
CA GLN A 50 0.18 0.48 13.75
C GLN A 50 0.12 -0.25 12.41
N MET A 51 1.20 -0.95 12.03
CA MET A 51 1.27 -1.66 10.77
C MET A 51 1.92 -3.02 10.94
N TYR A 52 1.44 -3.96 10.15
CA TYR A 52 2.06 -5.27 9.97
C TYR A 52 3.00 -5.21 8.77
N MET A 53 4.21 -5.70 8.94
CA MET A 53 5.20 -5.82 7.87
C MET A 53 5.34 -7.29 7.51
N GLN A 54 5.21 -7.61 6.23
CA GLN A 54 5.50 -8.93 5.70
C GLN A 54 6.94 -8.92 5.21
N LEU A 55 7.78 -9.82 5.74
CA LEU A 55 9.13 -10.04 5.19
C LEU A 55 9.02 -10.47 3.73
N ASP A 56 9.99 -10.09 2.90
CA ASP A 56 10.08 -10.59 1.53
C ASP A 56 10.56 -12.04 1.51
N SER A 57 10.30 -12.80 0.44
CA SER A 57 10.87 -14.15 0.31
C SER A 57 12.28 -14.03 -0.23
N GLU A 58 13.14 -14.92 0.22
CA GLU A 58 14.47 -15.06 -0.35
C GLU A 58 14.41 -15.55 -1.81
N SER A 59 13.35 -16.28 -2.17
CA SER A 59 13.13 -16.88 -3.49
C SER A 59 12.39 -15.97 -4.48
N GLY A 60 11.75 -14.90 -4.01
CA GLY A 60 10.79 -14.12 -4.79
C GLY A 60 9.42 -14.78 -5.01
N ASP A 61 9.21 -16.01 -4.51
CA ASP A 61 7.90 -16.67 -4.54
C ASP A 61 6.99 -16.10 -3.44
N TYR A 62 5.87 -15.51 -3.84
CA TYR A 62 4.88 -14.91 -2.94
C TYR A 62 3.87 -15.92 -2.36
N SER A 63 3.89 -17.17 -2.85
CA SER A 63 3.07 -18.27 -2.30
C SER A 63 3.68 -18.87 -1.03
N GLU A 64 4.98 -18.65 -0.81
CA GLU A 64 5.66 -18.98 0.44
C GLU A 64 5.14 -18.05 1.55
N LYS A 65 4.32 -18.58 2.47
CA LYS A 65 3.78 -17.82 3.61
C LYS A 65 4.92 -17.18 4.42
N ARG A 66 4.81 -15.88 4.67
CA ARG A 66 5.88 -15.11 5.33
C ARG A 66 5.46 -14.65 6.71
N ILE A 67 6.41 -14.73 7.64
CA ILE A 67 6.26 -14.23 9.02
C ILE A 67 5.87 -12.76 8.95
N THR A 68 4.73 -12.42 9.56
CA THR A 68 4.29 -11.04 9.71
C THR A 68 4.80 -10.50 11.03
N THR A 69 5.50 -9.37 10.99
CA THR A 69 5.98 -8.67 12.20
C THR A 69 5.18 -7.40 12.42
N ARG A 70 5.03 -6.96 13.67
CA ARG A 70 4.45 -5.62 13.94
C ARG A 70 5.53 -4.57 13.72
N GLY A 71 5.37 -3.74 12.69
CA GLY A 71 6.18 -2.55 12.41
C GLY A 71 7.69 -2.73 12.57
N THR A 72 8.41 -1.63 12.75
CA THR A 72 9.84 -1.64 13.11
C THR A 72 10.01 -2.12 14.55
N ARG A 73 9.86 -3.42 14.80
CA ARG A 73 10.25 -4.10 16.03
C ARG A 73 11.63 -4.77 15.90
N PHE A 74 12.34 -4.53 14.81
CA PHE A 74 13.75 -4.85 14.67
C PHE A 74 14.57 -3.75 15.34
N HIS A 75 14.80 -3.89 16.64
CA HIS A 75 16.00 -3.33 17.25
C HIS A 75 17.21 -4.10 16.72
N ARG A 76 18.29 -3.35 16.48
CA ARG A 76 19.65 -3.81 16.22
C ARG A 76 20.03 -5.08 16.99
#